data_AF-A0A519H6L1-F1
#
_entry.id   AF-A0A519H6L1-F1
#
_cell.length_a   1.000
_cell.length_b   1.000
_cell.length_c   1.000
_cell.angle_alpha   90.00
_cell.angle_beta   90.00
_cell.angle_gamma   90.00
#
_symmetry.space_group_name_H-M   'P 1'
#
loop_
_entity.id
_entity.type
_entity.pdbx_description
1 polymer ?
#
loop_
_entity_poly.entity_id
_entity_poly.type
_entity_poly.pdbx_seq_one_letter_code
_entity_poly.pdbx_strand_id
1 'polypeptide(L)'
;MSSGGLPDARDRPRWHFMPPAGWMNEPHGILHYGGRHHMFYQRNERGPYWGDITWGHAVSDNLVDWVDLGSALTPESVSIAPQGIWSGSSAVDANGEPVLFFTAGDDRDSPNQRTALARPVDSGDPALRGWVPS
;
A
#
# COMPACT_ATOMS: atom_id res chain seq x y z
N MET A 1 -26.53 -5.06 -15.03
CA MET A 1 -25.52 -4.92 -13.96
C MET A 1 -25.27 -3.43 -13.80
N SER A 2 -25.53 -2.87 -12.62
CA SER A 2 -25.43 -1.43 -12.37
C SER A 2 -23.97 -0.98 -12.40
N SER A 3 -23.67 0.01 -13.23
CA SER A 3 -22.44 0.80 -13.12
C SER A 3 -22.40 1.45 -11.74
N GLY A 4 -21.55 0.94 -10.84
CA GLY A 4 -21.28 1.58 -9.56
C GLY A 4 -20.74 2.99 -9.82
N GLY A 5 -21.54 4.00 -9.54
CA GLY A 5 -21.14 5.40 -9.71
C GLY A 5 -19.95 5.70 -8.80
N LEU A 6 -18.95 6.38 -9.36
CA LEU A 6 -17.92 7.04 -8.57
C LEU A 6 -18.61 7.91 -7.50
N PRO A 7 -18.06 7.99 -6.27
CA PRO A 7 -18.64 8.82 -5.21
C PRO A 7 -18.84 10.25 -5.72
N ASP A 8 -19.97 10.88 -5.34
CA ASP A 8 -20.23 12.29 -5.65
C ASP A 8 -19.01 13.12 -5.20
N ALA A 9 -18.48 13.95 -6.10
CA ALA A 9 -17.34 14.82 -5.83
C ALA A 9 -17.54 15.70 -4.58
N ARG A 10 -18.79 15.92 -4.16
CA ARG A 10 -19.15 16.65 -2.94
C ARG A 10 -18.60 16.03 -1.66
N ASP A 11 -18.56 14.70 -1.57
CA ASP A 11 -18.18 13.99 -0.34
C ASP A 11 -16.69 13.65 -0.29
N ARG A 12 -15.94 13.94 -1.37
CA ARG A 12 -14.49 13.72 -1.39
C ARG A 12 -13.77 14.82 -0.59
N PRO A 13 -12.85 14.47 0.33
CA PRO A 13 -12.07 15.44 1.05
C PRO A 13 -11.16 16.22 0.09
N ARG A 14 -11.03 17.52 0.34
CA ARG A 14 -10.19 18.40 -0.49
C ARG A 14 -8.75 18.54 0.03
N TRP A 15 -8.55 18.26 1.32
CA TRP A 15 -7.29 18.52 2.03
C TRP A 15 -6.78 17.31 2.81
N HIS A 16 -7.45 16.17 2.70
CA HIS A 16 -7.01 14.90 3.29
C HIS A 16 -6.79 13.91 2.15
N PHE A 17 -5.73 13.12 2.26
CA PHE A 17 -5.45 12.09 1.28
C PHE A 17 -6.59 11.06 1.23
N MET A 18 -6.94 10.65 0.02
CA MET A 18 -7.87 9.58 -0.30
C MET A 18 -7.41 8.94 -1.61
N PRO A 19 -7.50 7.61 -1.80
CA PRO A 19 -7.14 7.00 -3.07
C PRO A 19 -8.02 7.55 -4.19
N PRO A 20 -7.58 7.44 -5.46
CA PRO A 20 -8.37 7.87 -6.61
C PRO A 20 -9.78 7.27 -6.63
N ALA A 21 -9.92 5.99 -6.25
CA ALA A 21 -11.19 5.27 -6.17
C ALA A 21 -11.09 4.07 -5.21
N GLY A 22 -12.22 3.37 -5.01
CA GLY A 22 -12.28 2.13 -4.23
C GLY A 22 -12.40 2.35 -2.73
N TRP A 23 -12.00 1.34 -1.96
CA TRP A 23 -11.95 1.38 -0.50
C TRP A 23 -10.51 1.55 -0.03
N MET A 24 -10.33 2.35 1.03
CA MET A 24 -9.07 2.51 1.77
C MET A 24 -9.37 2.45 3.25
N ASN A 25 -8.46 1.85 4.00
CA ASN A 25 -8.37 1.91 5.45
C ASN A 25 -7.02 2.51 5.89
N GLU A 26 -6.41 2.02 6.98
CA GLU A 26 -5.38 2.79 7.68
C GLU A 26 -4.14 3.11 6.82
N PRO A 27 -3.65 4.36 6.88
CA PRO A 27 -2.31 4.68 6.42
C PRO A 27 -1.28 4.01 7.33
N HIS A 28 -0.27 3.40 6.73
CA HIS A 28 0.81 2.70 7.42
C HIS A 28 2.11 2.76 6.59
N GLY A 29 3.19 2.14 7.11
CA GLY A 29 4.47 2.12 6.40
C GLY A 29 5.06 3.51 6.08
N ILE A 30 4.79 4.51 6.93
CA ILE A 30 5.31 5.87 6.68
C ILE A 30 6.83 5.86 6.70
N LEU A 31 7.45 6.35 5.63
CA LEU A 31 8.90 6.37 5.42
C LEU A 31 9.32 7.70 4.82
N HIS A 32 10.43 8.28 5.29
CA HIS A 32 11.10 9.37 4.60
C HIS A 32 12.42 8.85 4.02
N TYR A 33 12.51 8.80 2.68
CA TYR A 33 13.63 8.21 1.96
C TYR A 33 13.83 8.92 0.61
N GLY A 34 15.06 9.01 0.12
CA GLY A 34 15.33 9.65 -1.18
C GLY A 34 14.84 11.10 -1.31
N GLY A 35 14.68 11.82 -0.19
CA GLY A 35 14.13 13.17 -0.14
C GLY A 35 12.60 13.26 -0.29
N ARG A 36 11.87 12.14 -0.16
CA ARG A 36 10.41 12.09 -0.26
C ARG A 36 9.79 11.47 0.97
N HIS A 37 8.57 11.91 1.30
CA HIS A 37 7.68 11.21 2.21
C HIS A 37 6.90 10.15 1.43
N HIS A 38 6.90 8.92 1.94
CA HIS A 38 6.15 7.79 1.41
C HIS A 38 5.06 7.44 2.42
N MET A 39 3.86 7.21 1.92
CA MET A 39 2.75 6.67 2.68
C MET A 39 2.20 5.46 1.94
N PHE A 40 2.10 4.34 2.66
CA PHE A 40 1.36 3.18 2.17
C PHE A 40 0.01 3.13 2.88
N TYR A 41 -0.93 2.43 2.29
CA TYR A 41 -2.27 2.30 2.83
C TYR A 41 -2.91 1.04 2.25
N GLN A 42 -3.76 0.37 3.03
CA GLN A 42 -4.53 -0.73 2.49
C GLN A 42 -5.58 -0.18 1.51
N ARG A 43 -5.73 -0.82 0.35
CA ARG A 43 -6.75 -0.48 -0.64
C ARG A 43 -7.41 -1.71 -1.24
N ASN A 44 -8.64 -1.51 -1.71
CA ASN A 44 -9.32 -2.42 -2.64
C ASN A 44 -9.82 -1.60 -3.84
N GLU A 45 -9.23 -1.82 -5.00
CA GLU A 45 -9.59 -1.13 -6.24
C GLU A 45 -10.91 -1.64 -6.84
N ARG A 46 -11.35 -2.84 -6.43
CA ARG A 46 -12.50 -3.52 -7.02
C ARG A 46 -13.82 -2.98 -6.50
N GLY A 47 -13.82 -2.25 -5.40
CA GLY A 47 -15.02 -1.59 -4.90
C GLY A 47 -14.87 -0.97 -3.51
N PRO A 48 -15.92 -0.30 -3.02
CA PRO A 48 -15.93 0.39 -1.73
C PRO A 48 -16.18 -0.59 -0.55
N TYR A 49 -15.53 -1.75 -0.55
CA TYR A 49 -15.71 -2.79 0.46
C TYR A 49 -14.38 -3.51 0.78
N TRP A 50 -14.34 -4.13 1.97
CA TRP A 50 -13.18 -4.89 2.43
C TRP A 50 -13.00 -6.19 1.62
N GLY A 51 -11.76 -6.52 1.29
CA GLY A 51 -11.36 -7.76 0.59
C GLY A 51 -10.32 -7.49 -0.50
N ASP A 52 -9.56 -8.53 -0.90
CA ASP A 52 -8.52 -8.44 -1.94
C ASP A 52 -7.51 -7.31 -1.67
N ILE A 53 -6.99 -7.29 -0.43
CA ILE A 53 -6.22 -6.17 0.10
C ILE A 53 -4.88 -6.04 -0.61
N THR A 54 -4.64 -4.87 -1.20
CA THR A 54 -3.33 -4.44 -1.70
C THR A 54 -2.78 -3.29 -0.86
N TRP A 55 -1.47 -3.02 -0.97
CA TRP A 55 -0.90 -1.78 -0.45
C TRP A 55 -0.85 -0.74 -1.57
N GLY A 56 -1.68 0.28 -1.46
CA GLY A 56 -1.50 1.52 -2.21
C GLY A 56 -0.28 2.29 -1.72
N HIS A 57 0.25 3.16 -2.59
CA HIS A 57 1.44 3.94 -2.33
C HIS A 57 1.27 5.36 -2.85
N ALA A 58 1.49 6.34 -1.97
CA ALA A 58 1.57 7.75 -2.33
C ALA A 58 2.88 8.37 -1.85
N VAL A 59 3.35 9.37 -2.58
CA VAL A 59 4.53 10.16 -2.22
C VAL A 59 4.21 11.65 -2.10
N SER A 60 4.94 12.35 -1.25
CA SER A 60 4.82 13.79 -1.06
C SER A 60 6.17 14.42 -0.75
N ASP A 61 6.37 15.66 -1.19
CA ASP A 61 7.54 16.46 -0.83
C ASP A 61 7.29 17.29 0.45
N ASN A 62 6.03 17.42 0.91
CA ASN A 62 5.65 18.35 1.98
C ASN A 62 4.55 17.85 2.92
N LEU A 63 4.13 16.58 2.82
CA LEU A 63 3.03 15.95 3.56
C LEU A 63 1.62 16.53 3.31
N VAL A 64 1.48 17.44 2.35
CA VAL A 64 0.21 18.09 1.97
C VAL A 64 -0.20 17.70 0.56
N ASP A 65 0.72 17.87 -0.40
CA ASP A 65 0.52 17.54 -1.80
C ASP A 65 0.99 16.12 -2.07
N TRP A 66 0.05 15.23 -2.35
CA TRP A 66 0.31 13.80 -2.53
C TRP A 66 0.12 13.37 -3.99
N VAL A 67 1.03 12.53 -4.45
CA VAL A 67 0.93 11.85 -5.75
C VAL A 67 0.69 10.36 -5.50
N ASP A 68 -0.45 9.85 -5.96
CA ASP A 68 -0.75 8.41 -5.95
C ASP A 68 0.09 7.69 -7.00
N LEU A 69 0.78 6.62 -6.60
CA LEU A 69 1.62 5.79 -7.46
C LEU A 69 0.99 4.43 -7.80
N GLY A 70 -0.22 4.16 -7.30
CA GLY A 70 -0.90 2.88 -7.47
C GLY A 70 -0.56 1.87 -6.38
N SER A 71 -0.66 0.58 -6.70
CA SER A 71 -0.38 -0.50 -5.76
C SER A 71 1.12 -0.85 -5.74
N ALA A 72 1.74 -0.77 -4.56
CA ALA A 72 3.13 -1.20 -4.33
C ALA A 72 3.23 -2.72 -4.11
N LEU A 73 2.27 -3.31 -3.40
CA LEU A 73 2.21 -4.76 -3.14
C LEU A 73 0.81 -5.28 -3.46
N THR A 74 0.72 -6.37 -4.22
CA THR A 74 -0.56 -7.04 -4.53
C THR A 74 -0.49 -8.54 -4.23
N PRO A 75 -1.60 -9.22 -3.93
CA PRO A 75 -1.62 -10.67 -3.76
C PRO A 75 -1.05 -11.46 -4.95
N GLU A 76 -1.15 -10.92 -6.17
CA GLU A 76 -0.53 -11.51 -7.36
C GLU A 76 1.00 -11.46 -7.35
N SER A 77 1.59 -10.51 -6.61
CA SER A 77 3.04 -10.37 -6.49
C SER A 77 3.68 -11.37 -5.52
N VAL A 78 2.90 -12.04 -4.66
CA VAL A 78 3.41 -12.99 -3.66
C VAL A 78 2.43 -14.11 -3.33
N SER A 79 2.86 -15.36 -3.47
CA SER A 79 1.99 -16.54 -3.29
C SER A 79 1.60 -16.84 -1.85
N ILE A 80 2.27 -16.21 -0.88
CA ILE A 80 2.08 -16.45 0.57
C ILE A 80 0.93 -15.64 1.18
N ALA A 81 0.33 -14.72 0.42
CA ALA A 81 -0.71 -13.82 0.89
C ALA A 81 -2.00 -13.85 0.03
N PRO A 82 -2.54 -15.03 -0.31
CA PRO A 82 -3.65 -15.14 -1.26
C PRO A 82 -4.96 -14.50 -0.79
N GLN A 83 -5.12 -14.19 0.50
CA GLN A 83 -6.28 -13.47 1.03
C GLN A 83 -6.05 -11.96 1.21
N GLY A 84 -4.84 -11.48 0.92
CA GLY A 84 -4.50 -10.08 1.01
C GLY A 84 -3.17 -9.81 1.70
N ILE A 85 -2.62 -8.66 1.38
CA ILE A 85 -1.43 -8.10 2.01
C ILE A 85 -1.91 -7.05 3.01
N TRP A 86 -1.99 -7.45 4.28
CA TRP A 86 -2.52 -6.61 5.36
C TRP A 86 -1.46 -5.69 5.94
N SER A 87 -1.83 -4.95 6.98
CA SER A 87 -1.07 -3.82 7.51
C SER A 87 0.34 -4.22 7.94
N GLY A 88 1.17 -3.20 8.10
CA GLY A 88 2.55 -3.41 8.48
C GLY A 88 3.30 -2.11 8.67
N SER A 89 4.62 -2.17 8.54
CA SER A 89 5.51 -1.05 8.80
C SER A 89 6.64 -0.99 7.77
N SER A 90 7.36 0.11 7.77
CA SER A 90 8.55 0.32 6.97
C SER A 90 9.73 0.63 7.87
N ALA A 91 10.93 0.27 7.42
CA ALA A 91 12.17 0.66 8.05
C ALA A 91 13.25 0.91 6.99
N VAL A 92 14.36 1.49 7.42
CA VAL A 92 15.62 1.49 6.68
C VAL A 92 16.53 0.48 7.38
N ASP A 93 17.06 -0.48 6.63
CA ASP A 93 17.91 -1.53 7.19
C ASP A 93 19.36 -1.05 7.42
N ALA A 94 20.21 -1.95 7.90
CA ALA A 94 21.59 -1.64 8.24
C ALA A 94 22.46 -1.19 7.04
N ASN A 95 22.03 -1.46 5.80
CA ASN A 95 22.70 -1.03 4.59
C ASN A 95 22.17 0.31 4.07
N GLY A 96 21.21 0.93 4.77
CA GLY A 96 20.55 2.14 4.28
C GLY A 96 19.43 1.85 3.27
N GLU A 97 18.95 0.60 3.20
CA GLU A 97 17.96 0.18 2.21
C GLU A 97 16.53 0.15 2.79
N PRO A 98 15.52 0.66 2.08
CA PRO A 98 14.12 0.54 2.49
C PRO A 98 13.66 -0.91 2.58
N VAL A 99 12.89 -1.23 3.61
CA VAL A 99 12.24 -2.53 3.77
C VAL A 99 10.80 -2.31 4.24
N LEU A 100 9.84 -2.98 3.61
CA LEU A 100 8.48 -3.10 4.12
C LEU A 100 8.34 -4.41 4.86
N PHE A 101 7.63 -4.40 5.98
CA PHE A 101 7.17 -5.59 6.69
C PHE A 101 5.65 -5.58 6.62
N PHE A 102 5.04 -6.71 6.28
CA PHE A 102 3.59 -6.81 6.15
C PHE A 102 3.06 -8.13 6.72
N THR A 103 1.77 -8.14 7.04
CA THR A 103 1.06 -9.37 7.41
C THR A 103 0.46 -10.02 6.17
N ALA A 104 0.97 -11.21 5.82
CA ALA A 104 0.43 -12.05 4.76
C ALA A 104 -0.76 -12.86 5.29
N GLY A 105 -1.95 -12.65 4.70
CA GLY A 105 -3.16 -13.40 5.01
C GLY A 105 -3.28 -14.67 4.19
N ASP A 106 -3.38 -15.82 4.87
CA ASP A 106 -3.59 -17.13 4.25
C ASP A 106 -4.56 -18.01 5.07
N ASP A 107 -5.83 -18.03 4.65
CA ASP A 107 -6.92 -18.77 5.33
C ASP A 107 -6.76 -20.30 5.25
N ARG A 108 -5.77 -20.81 4.50
CA ARG A 108 -5.41 -22.23 4.50
C ARG A 108 -4.62 -22.63 5.74
N ASP A 109 -4.08 -21.67 6.48
CA ASP A 109 -3.15 -21.87 7.58
C ASP A 109 -3.74 -21.53 8.97
N SER A 110 -3.08 -22.02 10.03
CA SER A 110 -3.41 -21.70 11.42
C SER A 110 -2.13 -21.47 12.24
N PRO A 111 -1.80 -20.22 12.64
CA PRO A 111 -2.56 -18.99 12.38
C PRO A 111 -2.58 -18.63 10.89
N ASN A 112 -3.64 -17.97 10.44
CA ASN A 112 -3.79 -17.51 9.04
C ASN A 112 -2.99 -16.24 8.73
N GLN A 113 -2.01 -15.89 9.57
CA GLN A 113 -1.27 -14.63 9.52
C GLN A 113 0.21 -14.90 9.70
N ARG A 114 1.02 -14.39 8.77
CA ARG A 114 2.48 -14.50 8.81
C ARG A 114 3.12 -13.16 8.54
N THR A 115 4.25 -12.87 9.17
CA THR A 115 5.08 -11.73 8.80
C THR A 115 5.88 -12.08 7.56
N ALA A 116 5.84 -11.20 6.57
CA ALA A 116 6.69 -11.23 5.39
C ALA A 116 7.29 -9.84 5.16
N LEU A 117 8.19 -9.72 4.19
CA LEU A 117 8.81 -8.44 3.88
C LEU A 117 8.81 -8.16 2.38
N ALA A 118 9.07 -6.91 2.00
CA ALA A 118 9.35 -6.54 0.63
C ALA A 118 10.53 -5.57 0.56
N ARG A 119 11.30 -5.64 -0.53
CA ARG A 119 12.41 -4.74 -0.82
C ARG A 119 12.17 -3.98 -2.11
N PRO A 120 12.68 -2.75 -2.25
CA PRO A 120 12.53 -2.02 -3.50
C PRO A 120 13.23 -2.77 -4.63
N VAL A 121 12.64 -2.69 -5.83
CA VAL A 121 13.29 -3.16 -7.07
C VAL A 121 14.53 -2.30 -7.38
N ASP A 122 14.43 -1.00 -7.13
CA ASP A 122 15.49 -0.02 -7.31
C ASP A 122 15.41 1.01 -6.17
N SER A 123 16.38 0.98 -5.26
CA SER A 123 16.49 1.96 -4.16
C SER A 123 17.01 3.32 -4.60
N GLY A 124 17.53 3.42 -5.83
CA GLY A 124 17.87 4.68 -6.47
C GLY A 124 16.65 5.47 -6.96
N ASP A 125 15.47 4.84 -7.12
CA ASP A 125 14.23 5.56 -7.44
C ASP A 125 13.71 6.29 -6.20
N PRO A 126 13.76 7.63 -6.13
CA PRO A 126 13.28 8.37 -4.97
C PRO A 126 11.78 8.15 -4.71
N ALA A 127 11.01 7.70 -5.70
CA ALA A 127 9.60 7.38 -5.52
C ALA A 127 9.34 5.92 -5.13
N LEU A 128 10.35 5.05 -5.12
CA LEU A 128 10.26 3.62 -4.76
C LEU A 128 9.05 2.92 -5.40
N ARG A 129 8.89 3.01 -6.73
CA ARG A 129 7.68 2.54 -7.43
C ARG A 129 7.51 1.03 -7.48
N GLY A 130 8.60 0.27 -7.36
CA GLY A 130 8.59 -1.18 -7.50
C GLY A 130 9.07 -1.87 -6.23
N TRP A 131 8.40 -2.95 -5.84
CA TRP A 131 8.73 -3.76 -4.67
C TRP A 131 8.73 -5.25 -5.01
N VAL A 132 9.66 -5.99 -4.40
CA VAL A 132 9.79 -7.45 -4.48
C VAL A 132 9.48 -8.03 -3.10
N PRO A 133 8.31 -8.65 -2.90
CA PRO A 133 7.97 -9.35 -1.67
C PRO A 133 8.70 -10.70 -1.54
N SER A 134 8.99 -11.11 -0.30
CA SER A 134 9.63 -12.39 0.05
C SER A 134 9.24 -12.87 1.44
#